data_AF-G9MT43-F1
#
_entry.id   AF-G9MT43-F1
#
_cell.length_a   1.000
_cell.length_b   1.000
_cell.length_c   1.000
_cell.angle_alpha   90.00
_cell.angle_beta   90.00
_cell.angle_gamma   90.00
#
_symmetry.space_group_name_H-M   'P 1'
#
loop_
_entity.id
_entity.type
_entity.pdbx_description
1 polymer ?
#
loop_
_entity_poly.entity_id
_entity_poly.type
_entity_poly.pdbx_seq_one_letter_code
_entity_poly.pdbx_strand_id
1 'polypeptide(L)'
;MYSPLSTLLKRLDAVTSQLEDITTAIEKSRNALQITNVDPHLPTSAKLLHTDEAGHLRPLPTSIAAFDRFLEQSVGPYVKLSGDLGGSVAQQATNVLLCFQEQRKILLMAALHTKSDGASWADQLSPMNEAAARVLELQENSHGDSMHANLSCAADGIAVLDWIRIEIRAFRHVDAFLGHAQYFGNKVLKEHKGRNQKQVDWVMSYYQIFRDLSDIVREHFPFGINWQLDA
;
A
#
# COMPACT_ATOMS: atom_id res chain seq x y z
N MET A 1 -22.33 31.52 37.45
CA MET A 1 -21.14 31.93 36.68
C MET A 1 -20.01 30.97 37.06
N TYR A 2 -19.88 29.84 36.37
CA TYR A 2 -18.89 28.80 36.71
C TYR A 2 -17.56 29.10 36.02
N SER A 3 -16.48 29.11 36.81
CA SER A 3 -15.17 29.65 36.42
C SER A 3 -14.39 28.71 35.48
N PRO A 4 -13.76 29.23 34.41
CA PRO A 4 -12.98 28.46 33.41
C PRO A 4 -11.82 27.65 34.01
N LEU A 5 -11.42 27.98 35.24
CA LEU A 5 -10.37 27.29 35.99
C LEU A 5 -10.77 25.87 36.45
N SER A 6 -12.07 25.64 36.73
CA SER A 6 -12.55 24.30 37.11
C SER A 6 -12.55 23.30 35.94
N THR A 7 -12.72 23.80 34.72
CA THR A 7 -12.68 23.00 33.48
C THR A 7 -11.25 22.59 33.14
N LEU A 8 -10.28 23.47 33.39
CA LEU A 8 -8.86 23.16 33.19
C LEU A 8 -8.36 22.13 34.20
N LEU A 9 -8.76 22.22 35.47
CA LEU A 9 -8.45 21.23 36.51
C LEU A 9 -8.96 19.82 36.14
N LYS A 10 -10.23 19.71 35.73
CA LYS A 10 -10.80 18.43 35.30
C LYS A 10 -10.12 17.83 34.07
N ARG A 11 -9.64 18.67 33.14
CA ARG A 11 -8.87 18.21 31.98
C ARG A 11 -7.48 17.73 32.37
N LEU A 12 -6.85 18.38 33.35
CA LEU A 12 -5.55 17.97 33.87
C LEU A 12 -5.65 16.61 34.55
N ASP A 13 -6.63 16.42 35.43
CA ASP A 13 -6.87 15.13 36.10
C ASP A 13 -7.14 13.99 35.09
N ALA A 14 -7.91 14.28 34.03
CA ALA A 14 -8.19 13.32 32.96
C ALA A 14 -6.94 12.95 32.13
N VAL A 15 -6.04 13.90 31.90
CA VAL A 15 -4.77 13.66 31.18
C VAL A 15 -3.81 12.84 32.05
N THR A 16 -3.75 13.08 33.37
CA THR A 16 -2.98 12.24 34.29
C THR A 16 -3.53 10.81 34.40
N SER A 17 -4.85 10.65 34.43
CA SER A 17 -5.47 9.31 34.42
C SER A 17 -5.15 8.53 33.14
N GLN A 18 -5.11 9.20 31.97
CA GLN A 18 -4.72 8.55 30.72
C GLN A 18 -3.25 8.11 30.71
N LEU A 19 -2.35 8.86 31.34
CA LEU A 19 -0.93 8.49 31.42
C LEU A 19 -0.70 7.25 32.31
N GLU A 20 -1.45 7.11 33.40
CA GLU A 20 -1.38 5.94 34.28
C GLU A 20 -1.94 4.68 33.61
N ASP A 21 -3.02 4.81 32.83
CA ASP A 21 -3.59 3.71 32.04
C ASP A 21 -2.64 3.24 30.92
N ILE A 22 -1.97 4.17 30.23
CA ILE A 22 -0.97 3.84 29.20
C ILE A 22 0.22 3.11 29.81
N THR A 23 0.69 3.55 30.98
CA THR A 23 1.82 2.92 31.67
C THR A 23 1.48 1.50 32.11
N THR A 24 0.26 1.30 32.62
CA THR A 24 -0.25 -0.02 33.01
C THR A 24 -0.41 -0.94 31.79
N ALA A 25 -0.87 -0.42 30.66
CA ALA A 25 -1.00 -1.19 29.40
C ALA A 25 0.37 -1.62 28.83
N ILE A 26 1.40 -0.77 28.98
CA ILE A 26 2.78 -1.09 28.57
C ILE A 26 3.38 -2.16 29.49
N GLU A 27 3.17 -2.09 30.80
CA GLU A 27 3.65 -3.12 31.73
C GLU A 27 2.93 -4.46 31.54
N LYS A 28 1.62 -4.45 31.28
CA LYS A 28 0.86 -5.66 30.95
C LYS A 28 1.35 -6.31 29.65
N SER A 29 1.69 -5.48 28.64
CA SER A 29 2.28 -5.95 27.39
C SER A 29 3.72 -6.46 27.57
N ARG A 30 4.51 -5.85 28.45
CA ARG A 30 5.88 -6.31 28.77
C ARG A 30 5.87 -7.65 29.52
N ASN A 31 4.95 -7.83 30.46
CA ASN A 31 4.79 -9.08 31.20
C ASN A 31 4.24 -10.22 30.32
N ALA A 32 3.46 -9.90 29.28
CA ALA A 32 3.01 -10.85 28.27
C ALA A 32 4.15 -11.34 27.34
N LEU A 33 5.28 -10.63 27.28
CA LEU A 33 6.45 -10.98 26.46
C LEU A 33 7.53 -11.79 27.20
N GLN A 34 7.33 -12.13 28.49
CA GLN A 34 8.36 -12.78 29.31
C GLN A 34 8.22 -14.30 29.46
N ILE A 35 7.27 -14.92 28.77
CA ILE A 35 7.16 -16.38 28.72
C ILE A 35 7.21 -16.81 27.25
N THR A 36 8.42 -17.01 26.74
CA THR A 36 8.82 -18.17 25.94
C THR A 36 10.22 -17.94 25.37
N ASN A 37 11.16 -18.79 25.79
CA ASN A 37 12.42 -19.00 25.08
C ASN A 37 12.08 -19.66 23.73
N VAL A 38 12.15 -18.94 22.61
CA VAL A 38 12.04 -19.53 21.27
C VAL A 38 13.04 -18.85 20.32
N ASP A 39 13.67 -19.68 19.51
CA ASP A 39 14.69 -19.42 18.49
C ASP A 39 14.52 -18.13 17.66
N PRO A 40 15.62 -17.50 17.18
CA PRO A 40 15.59 -16.24 16.43
C PRO A 40 15.11 -16.35 14.97
N HIS A 41 14.44 -17.44 14.59
CA HIS A 41 13.84 -17.63 13.27
C HIS A 41 12.33 -17.89 13.36
N LEU A 42 11.55 -16.84 13.60
CA LEU A 42 10.12 -16.83 13.24
C LEU A 42 9.68 -15.40 12.86
N PRO A 43 9.32 -15.12 11.59
CA PRO A 43 8.79 -13.82 11.23
C PRO A 43 7.24 -13.82 11.24
N THR A 44 6.64 -12.68 11.56
CA THR A 44 5.39 -12.19 10.91
C THR A 44 4.02 -12.73 11.36
N SER A 45 3.89 -13.52 12.44
CA SER A 45 2.59 -14.14 12.78
C SER A 45 1.43 -13.17 13.11
N ALA A 46 1.70 -11.94 13.54
CA ALA A 46 0.65 -10.96 13.88
C ALA A 46 0.02 -10.25 12.66
N LYS A 47 0.69 -10.23 11.49
CA LYS A 47 0.16 -9.59 10.27
C LYS A 47 -0.86 -10.45 9.54
N LEU A 48 -0.98 -11.73 9.89
CA LEU A 48 -1.80 -12.71 9.17
C LEU A 48 -3.19 -12.92 9.78
N LEU A 49 -3.56 -12.15 10.81
CA LEU A 49 -4.82 -12.28 11.53
C LEU A 49 -5.67 -11.01 11.36
N HIS A 50 -6.97 -11.18 11.23
CA HIS A 50 -7.97 -10.11 11.32
C HIS A 50 -9.00 -10.47 12.40
N THR A 51 -9.65 -9.46 12.97
CA THR A 51 -10.73 -9.65 13.94
C THR A 51 -12.06 -9.72 13.19
N ASP A 52 -12.84 -10.77 13.42
CA ASP A 52 -14.20 -10.86 12.88
C ASP A 52 -15.21 -10.03 13.69
N GLU A 53 -16.46 -9.94 13.22
CA GLU A 53 -17.52 -9.18 13.92
C GLU A 53 -17.82 -9.72 15.33
N ALA A 54 -17.47 -10.97 15.62
CA ALA A 54 -17.63 -11.59 16.93
C ALA A 54 -16.38 -11.40 17.83
N GLY A 55 -15.37 -10.63 17.38
CA GLY A 55 -14.16 -10.35 18.14
C GLY A 55 -13.10 -11.46 18.08
N HIS A 56 -13.27 -12.49 17.24
CA HIS A 56 -12.32 -13.60 17.13
C HIS A 56 -11.23 -13.31 16.11
N LEU A 57 -10.00 -13.70 16.44
CA LEU A 57 -8.88 -13.65 15.51
C LEU A 57 -9.02 -14.77 14.47
N ARG A 58 -9.10 -14.39 13.21
CA ARG A 58 -9.19 -15.31 12.06
C ARG A 58 -8.05 -15.05 11.06
N PRO A 59 -7.58 -16.09 10.35
CA PRO A 59 -6.60 -15.91 9.28
C PRO A 59 -7.11 -14.94 8.22
N LEU A 60 -6.22 -14.12 7.65
CA LEU A 60 -6.54 -13.29 6.50
C LEU A 60 -7.01 -14.15 5.31
N PRO A 61 -7.95 -13.65 4.48
CA PRO A 61 -8.26 -14.31 3.22
C PRO A 61 -7.00 -14.49 2.36
N THR A 62 -6.90 -15.62 1.65
CA THR A 62 -5.71 -15.98 0.86
C THR A 62 -5.31 -14.90 -0.14
N SER A 63 -6.29 -14.26 -0.79
CA SER A 63 -6.07 -13.16 -1.73
C SER A 63 -5.42 -11.94 -1.07
N ILE A 64 -5.78 -11.63 0.17
CA ILE A 64 -5.21 -10.53 0.94
C ILE A 64 -3.80 -10.87 1.39
N ALA A 65 -3.56 -12.08 1.87
CA ALA A 65 -2.21 -12.53 2.23
C ALA A 65 -1.27 -12.57 0.99
N ALA A 66 -1.79 -12.92 -0.19
CA ALA A 66 -1.05 -12.83 -1.44
C ALA A 66 -0.71 -11.37 -1.81
N PHE A 67 -1.68 -10.46 -1.66
CA PHE A 67 -1.45 -9.03 -1.92
C PHE A 67 -0.46 -8.41 -0.92
N ASP A 68 -0.50 -8.80 0.35
CA ASP A 68 0.47 -8.37 1.37
C ASP A 68 1.90 -8.81 1.01
N ARG A 69 2.07 -10.05 0.53
CA ARG A 69 3.37 -10.52 0.02
C ARG A 69 3.82 -9.72 -1.20
N PHE A 70 2.93 -9.36 -2.10
CA PHE A 70 3.24 -8.52 -3.25
C PHE A 70 3.69 -7.10 -2.85
N LEU A 71 3.03 -6.49 -1.87
CA LEU A 71 3.46 -5.21 -1.32
C LEU A 71 4.89 -5.30 -0.76
N GLU A 72 5.21 -6.38 -0.05
CA GLU A 72 6.53 -6.57 0.56
C GLU A 72 7.62 -6.93 -0.46
N GLN A 73 7.32 -7.84 -1.39
CA GLN A 73 8.30 -8.46 -2.28
C GLN A 73 8.49 -7.74 -3.61
N SER A 74 7.50 -6.98 -4.07
CA SER A 74 7.51 -6.32 -5.38
C SER A 74 7.51 -4.80 -5.24
N VAL A 75 6.55 -4.24 -4.49
CA VAL A 75 6.46 -2.78 -4.28
C VAL A 75 7.56 -2.28 -3.33
N GLY A 76 7.85 -3.03 -2.26
CA GLY A 76 8.87 -2.69 -1.27
C GLY A 76 10.27 -2.44 -1.87
N PRO A 77 10.82 -3.34 -2.70
CA PRO A 77 12.10 -3.12 -3.37
C PRO A 77 12.12 -1.90 -4.29
N TYR A 78 11.04 -1.65 -5.03
CA TYR A 78 10.91 -0.45 -5.85
C TYR A 78 10.95 0.84 -5.01
N VAL A 79 10.22 0.88 -3.89
CA VAL A 79 10.23 2.03 -2.98
C VAL A 79 11.61 2.25 -2.38
N LYS A 80 12.29 1.17 -1.97
CA LYS A 80 13.64 1.23 -1.43
C LYS A 80 14.64 1.81 -2.46
N LEU A 81 14.65 1.27 -3.69
CA LEU A 81 15.52 1.75 -4.76
C LEU A 81 15.20 3.21 -5.14
N SER A 82 13.93 3.59 -5.09
CA SER A 82 13.51 4.98 -5.31
C SER A 82 14.02 5.91 -4.21
N GLY A 83 14.02 5.44 -2.95
CA GLY A 83 14.64 6.13 -1.82
C GLY A 83 16.15 6.32 -2.01
N ASP A 84 16.84 5.31 -2.53
CA ASP A 84 18.27 5.37 -2.84
C ASP A 84 18.60 6.35 -3.98
N LEU A 85 17.68 6.55 -4.94
CA LEU A 85 17.79 7.59 -5.97
C LEU A 85 17.46 8.99 -5.42
N GLY A 86 16.55 9.08 -4.45
CA GLY A 86 16.20 10.30 -3.75
C GLY A 86 15.34 11.28 -4.56
N GLY A 87 15.26 12.52 -4.09
CA GLY A 87 14.55 13.61 -4.77
C GLY A 87 13.07 13.31 -5.07
N SER A 88 12.60 13.80 -6.22
CA SER A 88 11.22 13.59 -6.68
C SER A 88 10.91 12.12 -6.95
N VAL A 89 11.90 11.28 -7.27
CA VAL A 89 11.70 9.84 -7.50
C VAL A 89 11.27 9.13 -6.21
N ALA A 90 11.92 9.46 -5.08
CA ALA A 90 11.52 8.92 -3.77
C ALA A 90 10.11 9.39 -3.37
N GLN A 91 9.78 10.66 -3.62
CA GLN A 91 8.45 11.20 -3.35
C GLN A 91 7.36 10.52 -4.20
N GLN A 92 7.64 10.31 -5.48
CA GLN A 92 6.70 9.65 -6.40
C GLN A 92 6.45 8.20 -5.98
N ALA A 93 7.52 7.47 -5.63
CA ALA A 93 7.40 6.09 -5.18
C ALA A 93 6.62 5.94 -3.86
N THR A 94 6.70 6.94 -2.97
CA THR A 94 5.88 6.97 -1.74
C THR A 94 4.39 7.07 -2.07
N ASN A 95 4.03 7.87 -3.08
CA ASN A 95 2.64 7.95 -3.54
C ASN A 95 2.18 6.66 -4.26
N VAL A 96 3.05 6.02 -5.05
CA VAL A 96 2.77 4.70 -5.64
C VAL A 96 2.50 3.64 -4.56
N LEU A 97 3.31 3.61 -3.49
CA LEU A 97 3.09 2.72 -2.35
C LEU A 97 1.73 3.00 -1.69
N LEU A 98 1.41 4.27 -1.46
CA LEU A 98 0.13 4.67 -0.87
C LEU A 98 -1.04 4.16 -1.73
N CYS A 99 -0.99 4.29 -3.05
CA CYS A 99 -2.02 3.75 -3.94
C CYS A 99 -2.27 2.25 -3.70
N PHE A 100 -1.23 1.43 -3.68
CA PHE A 100 -1.39 0.00 -3.45
C PHE A 100 -1.83 -0.33 -2.00
N GLN A 101 -1.43 0.46 -1.02
CA GLN A 101 -1.94 0.32 0.35
C GLN A 101 -3.44 0.62 0.44
N GLU A 102 -3.93 1.63 -0.27
CA GLU A 102 -5.38 1.91 -0.37
C GLU A 102 -6.12 0.79 -1.10
N GLN A 103 -5.56 0.24 -2.19
CA GLN A 103 -6.12 -0.95 -2.83
C GLN A 103 -6.22 -2.12 -1.85
N ARG A 104 -5.19 -2.37 -1.04
CA ARG A 104 -5.19 -3.43 -0.03
C ARG A 104 -6.28 -3.24 1.03
N LYS A 105 -6.65 -2.00 1.37
CA LYS A 105 -7.80 -1.73 2.26
C LYS A 105 -9.12 -2.04 1.58
N ILE A 106 -9.29 -1.62 0.33
CA ILE A 106 -10.49 -1.88 -0.47
C ILE A 106 -10.70 -3.38 -0.66
N LEU A 107 -9.65 -4.13 -1.01
CA LEU A 107 -9.71 -5.58 -1.18
C LEU A 107 -10.11 -6.29 0.12
N LEU A 108 -9.54 -5.86 1.25
CA LEU A 108 -9.92 -6.42 2.55
C LEU A 108 -11.37 -6.11 2.89
N MET A 109 -11.80 -4.87 2.68
CA MET A 109 -13.19 -4.47 2.90
C MET A 109 -14.16 -5.32 2.09
N ALA A 110 -13.88 -5.51 0.79
CA ALA A 110 -14.72 -6.35 -0.07
C ALA A 110 -14.72 -7.82 0.36
N ALA A 111 -13.58 -8.35 0.82
CA ALA A 111 -13.50 -9.72 1.30
C ALA A 111 -14.25 -9.96 2.63
N LEU A 112 -14.49 -8.91 3.42
CA LEU A 112 -15.13 -9.00 4.73
C LEU A 112 -16.59 -8.53 4.74
N HIS A 113 -17.00 -7.70 3.79
CA HIS A 113 -18.31 -7.08 3.79
C HIS A 113 -19.03 -7.29 2.46
N THR A 114 -20.34 -7.28 2.53
CA THR A 114 -21.18 -7.15 1.34
C THR A 114 -21.07 -5.71 0.83
N LYS A 115 -21.32 -5.51 -0.46
CA LYS A 115 -21.21 -4.18 -1.08
C LYS A 115 -22.30 -3.29 -0.48
N SER A 116 -21.96 -2.51 0.56
CA SER A 116 -22.93 -1.67 1.26
C SER A 116 -23.26 -0.42 0.45
N ASP A 117 -24.54 -0.03 0.46
CA ASP A 117 -25.04 1.17 -0.25
C ASP A 117 -24.63 2.50 0.42
N GLY A 118 -23.90 2.45 1.54
CA GLY A 118 -23.69 3.61 2.43
C GLY A 118 -22.59 4.59 2.02
N ALA A 119 -21.58 4.13 1.28
CA ALA A 119 -20.49 4.97 0.77
C ALA A 119 -20.34 4.75 -0.73
N SER A 120 -20.25 5.82 -1.52
CA SER A 120 -20.10 5.66 -2.96
C SER A 120 -18.72 5.04 -3.26
N TRP A 121 -18.66 4.21 -4.31
CA TRP A 121 -17.39 3.66 -4.80
C TRP A 121 -16.36 4.77 -5.08
N ALA A 122 -16.82 5.95 -5.50
CA ALA A 122 -15.96 7.12 -5.71
C ALA A 122 -15.31 7.59 -4.41
N ASP A 123 -16.06 7.67 -3.30
CA ASP A 123 -15.53 8.10 -1.99
C ASP A 123 -14.49 7.11 -1.46
N GLN A 124 -14.74 5.81 -1.61
CA GLN A 124 -13.82 4.76 -1.19
C GLN A 124 -12.48 4.83 -1.94
N LEU A 125 -12.50 5.32 -3.17
CA LEU A 125 -11.32 5.42 -4.03
C LEU A 125 -10.62 6.78 -3.94
N SER A 126 -11.21 7.79 -3.30
CA SER A 126 -10.64 9.15 -3.25
C SER A 126 -9.18 9.16 -2.77
N PRO A 127 -8.82 8.47 -1.66
CA PRO A 127 -7.42 8.48 -1.20
C PRO A 127 -6.44 7.90 -2.22
N MET A 128 -6.85 6.83 -2.92
CA MET A 128 -6.05 6.22 -3.99
C MET A 128 -5.92 7.17 -5.19
N ASN A 129 -7.02 7.80 -5.61
CA ASN A 129 -7.03 8.71 -6.75
C ASN A 129 -6.19 9.97 -6.48
N GLU A 130 -6.24 10.50 -5.26
CA GLU A 130 -5.42 11.64 -4.82
C GLU A 130 -3.94 11.30 -4.85
N ALA A 131 -3.55 10.13 -4.33
CA ALA A 131 -2.16 9.66 -4.39
C ALA A 131 -1.70 9.45 -5.85
N ALA A 132 -2.55 8.89 -6.72
CA ALA A 132 -2.25 8.76 -8.14
C ALA A 132 -2.10 10.12 -8.84
N ALA A 133 -2.93 11.11 -8.48
CA ALA A 133 -2.80 12.47 -9.01
C ALA A 133 -1.45 13.10 -8.63
N ARG A 134 -0.95 12.85 -7.40
CA ARG A 134 0.39 13.29 -6.98
C ARG A 134 1.51 12.64 -7.78
N VAL A 135 1.36 11.37 -8.18
CA VAL A 135 2.33 10.68 -9.05
C VAL A 135 2.46 11.41 -10.40
N LEU A 136 1.33 11.82 -10.98
CA LEU A 136 1.29 12.56 -12.24
C LEU A 136 1.85 13.98 -12.08
N GLU A 137 1.45 14.71 -11.04
CA GLU A 137 1.92 16.07 -10.74
C GLU A 137 3.46 16.13 -10.62
N LEU A 138 4.08 15.13 -9.97
CA LEU A 138 5.54 15.05 -9.87
C LEU A 138 6.23 14.86 -11.22
N GLN A 139 5.59 14.16 -12.15
CA GLN A 139 6.11 13.99 -13.51
C GLN A 139 5.96 15.27 -14.32
N GLU A 140 4.80 15.93 -14.28
CA GLU A 140 4.53 17.19 -14.97
C GLU A 140 5.52 18.29 -14.53
N ASN A 141 5.86 18.34 -13.25
CA ASN A 141 6.80 19.33 -12.71
C ASN A 141 8.29 18.99 -12.93
N SER A 142 8.59 17.86 -13.59
CA SER A 142 9.98 17.39 -13.79
C SER A 142 10.58 17.73 -15.14
N HIS A 143 9.94 18.58 -15.94
CA HIS A 143 10.49 19.00 -17.24
C HIS A 143 11.88 19.62 -17.08
N GLY A 144 12.88 19.00 -17.70
CA GLY A 144 14.28 19.42 -17.60
C GLY A 144 15.07 18.78 -16.45
N ASP A 145 14.43 17.99 -15.59
CA ASP A 145 15.12 17.16 -14.59
C ASP A 145 15.79 15.95 -15.27
N SER A 146 17.02 15.64 -14.88
CA SER A 146 17.71 14.39 -15.22
C SER A 146 16.89 13.12 -14.93
N MET A 147 16.02 13.15 -13.92
CA MET A 147 15.15 12.05 -13.51
C MET A 147 13.79 12.04 -14.23
N HIS A 148 13.54 12.95 -15.19
CA HIS A 148 12.26 13.02 -15.91
C HIS A 148 11.85 11.68 -16.54
N ALA A 149 12.81 10.91 -17.06
CA ALA A 149 12.53 9.60 -17.64
C ALA A 149 12.08 8.57 -16.60
N ASN A 150 12.63 8.60 -15.39
CA ASN A 150 12.16 7.77 -14.27
C ASN A 150 10.74 8.17 -13.87
N LEU A 151 10.52 9.47 -13.66
CA LEU A 151 9.22 9.99 -13.24
C LEU A 151 8.12 9.71 -14.28
N SER A 152 8.47 9.78 -15.57
CA SER A 152 7.58 9.42 -16.68
C SER A 152 7.33 7.92 -16.80
N CYS A 153 8.33 7.08 -16.51
CA CYS A 153 8.14 5.63 -16.44
C CYS A 153 7.07 5.24 -15.40
N ALA A 154 7.11 5.85 -14.22
CA ALA A 154 6.13 5.58 -13.17
C ALA A 154 4.76 6.24 -13.43
N ALA A 155 4.74 7.46 -13.97
CA ALA A 155 3.49 8.14 -14.31
C ALA A 155 2.72 7.43 -15.44
N ASP A 156 3.37 7.02 -16.52
CA ASP A 156 2.72 6.32 -17.64
C ASP A 156 2.17 4.95 -17.21
N GLY A 157 2.77 4.34 -16.19
CA GLY A 157 2.33 3.08 -15.61
C GLY A 157 1.21 3.20 -14.58
N ILE A 158 0.93 4.38 -14.02
CA ILE A 158 0.12 4.52 -12.79
C ILE A 158 -1.34 4.08 -12.97
N ALA A 159 -1.87 4.21 -14.20
CA ALA A 159 -3.24 3.77 -14.50
C ALA A 159 -3.42 2.24 -14.45
N VAL A 160 -2.35 1.47 -14.21
CA VAL A 160 -2.45 0.06 -13.79
C VAL A 160 -3.38 -0.15 -12.61
N LEU A 161 -3.49 0.86 -11.71
CA LEU A 161 -4.34 0.82 -10.54
C LEU A 161 -5.82 0.62 -10.88
N ASP A 162 -6.28 0.98 -12.07
CA ASP A 162 -7.69 0.82 -12.45
C ASP A 162 -8.14 -0.63 -12.65
N TRP A 163 -7.24 -1.60 -12.53
CA TRP A 163 -7.58 -3.03 -12.57
C TRP A 163 -8.71 -3.40 -11.60
N ILE A 164 -8.78 -2.74 -10.43
CA ILE A 164 -9.82 -2.97 -9.41
C ILE A 164 -11.24 -2.62 -9.89
N ARG A 165 -11.35 -1.82 -10.96
CA ARG A 165 -12.63 -1.39 -11.54
C ARG A 165 -13.11 -2.36 -12.63
N ILE A 166 -12.33 -3.39 -12.96
CA ILE A 166 -12.57 -4.28 -14.10
C ILE A 166 -13.10 -5.61 -13.59
N GLU A 167 -14.29 -5.98 -14.07
CA GLU A 167 -14.99 -7.19 -13.62
C GLU A 167 -14.49 -8.47 -14.28
N ILE A 168 -13.88 -8.43 -15.47
CA ILE A 168 -13.50 -9.66 -16.18
C ILE A 168 -12.09 -9.51 -16.73
N ARG A 169 -11.23 -10.49 -16.42
CA ARG A 169 -9.85 -10.58 -16.95
C ARG A 169 -9.06 -9.30 -16.72
N ALA A 170 -9.18 -8.70 -15.53
CA ALA A 170 -8.48 -7.48 -15.14
C ALA A 170 -6.95 -7.56 -15.30
N PHE A 171 -6.36 -8.76 -15.26
CA PHE A 171 -4.93 -8.97 -15.53
C PHE A 171 -4.50 -8.45 -16.91
N ARG A 172 -5.39 -8.44 -17.91
CA ARG A 172 -5.08 -7.90 -19.25
C ARG A 172 -4.83 -6.40 -19.24
N HIS A 173 -5.52 -5.68 -18.35
CA HIS A 173 -5.25 -4.26 -18.11
C HIS A 173 -3.86 -4.07 -17.52
N VAL A 174 -3.51 -4.91 -16.53
CA VAL A 174 -2.18 -4.89 -15.92
C VAL A 174 -1.08 -5.15 -16.96
N ASP A 175 -1.26 -6.18 -17.79
CA ASP A 175 -0.31 -6.54 -18.86
C ASP A 175 -0.13 -5.41 -19.88
N ALA A 176 -1.21 -4.71 -20.24
CA ALA A 176 -1.16 -3.58 -21.17
C ALA A 176 -0.36 -2.39 -20.61
N PHE A 177 -0.57 -2.06 -19.33
CA PHE A 177 0.08 -0.91 -18.69
C PHE A 177 1.57 -1.14 -18.38
N LEU A 178 2.04 -2.39 -18.32
CA LEU A 178 3.48 -2.66 -18.34
C LEU A 178 4.12 -2.10 -19.62
N GLY A 179 3.46 -2.22 -20.77
CA GLY A 179 3.93 -1.67 -22.03
C GLY A 179 4.07 -0.14 -22.01
N HIS A 180 3.20 0.55 -21.27
CA HIS A 180 3.24 2.01 -21.12
C HIS A 180 4.46 2.43 -20.28
N ALA A 181 4.63 1.82 -19.11
CA ALA A 181 5.81 2.05 -18.26
C ALA A 181 7.13 1.71 -19.00
N GLN A 182 7.09 0.72 -19.89
CA GLN A 182 8.25 0.32 -20.68
C GLN A 182 8.75 1.39 -21.65
N TYR A 183 7.89 2.28 -22.14
CA TYR A 183 8.31 3.31 -23.09
C TYR A 183 9.43 4.20 -22.53
N PHE A 184 9.24 4.78 -21.35
CA PHE A 184 10.28 5.58 -20.68
C PHE A 184 11.30 4.72 -19.92
N GLY A 185 10.89 3.61 -19.30
CA GLY A 185 11.84 2.75 -18.60
C GLY A 185 12.91 2.18 -19.54
N ASN A 186 12.58 1.87 -20.80
CA ASN A 186 13.57 1.44 -21.80
C ASN A 186 14.56 2.56 -22.18
N LYS A 187 14.17 3.84 -22.07
CA LYS A 187 15.10 4.97 -22.25
C LYS A 187 16.10 5.02 -21.10
N VAL A 188 15.62 4.90 -19.86
CA VAL A 188 16.46 4.82 -18.65
C VAL A 188 17.42 3.62 -18.75
N LEU A 189 16.93 2.45 -19.18
CA LEU A 189 17.77 1.26 -19.38
C LEU A 189 18.82 1.49 -20.47
N LYS A 190 18.43 2.02 -21.63
CA LYS A 190 19.37 2.33 -22.73
C LYS A 190 20.47 3.29 -22.27
N GLU A 191 20.11 4.27 -21.46
CA GLU A 191 21.07 5.20 -20.90
C GLU A 191 21.96 4.52 -19.86
N HIS A 192 21.42 3.89 -18.83
CA HIS A 192 22.21 3.50 -17.67
C HIS A 192 22.80 2.08 -17.73
N LYS A 193 22.45 1.25 -18.71
CA LYS A 193 23.02 -0.10 -18.84
C LYS A 193 24.54 -0.06 -18.99
N GLY A 194 25.23 -0.79 -18.10
CA GLY A 194 26.70 -0.82 -18.02
C GLY A 194 27.34 0.44 -17.42
N ARG A 195 26.55 1.42 -16.98
CA ARG A 195 27.03 2.70 -16.41
C ARG A 195 26.54 2.94 -14.98
N ASN A 196 25.25 2.73 -14.72
CA ASN A 196 24.65 2.93 -13.41
C ASN A 196 23.65 1.78 -13.13
N GLN A 197 24.11 0.80 -12.36
CA GLN A 197 23.32 -0.38 -12.04
C GLN A 197 22.09 -0.04 -11.19
N LYS A 198 22.15 0.97 -10.32
CA LYS A 198 21.00 1.37 -9.49
C LYS A 198 19.79 1.80 -10.34
N GLN A 199 20.05 2.53 -11.43
CA GLN A 199 19.01 2.94 -12.37
C GLN A 199 18.41 1.74 -13.11
N VAL A 200 19.24 0.77 -13.50
CA VAL A 200 18.78 -0.46 -14.14
C VAL A 200 17.91 -1.28 -13.18
N ASP A 201 18.37 -1.48 -11.96
CA ASP A 201 17.66 -2.23 -10.92
C ASP A 201 16.34 -1.56 -10.57
N TRP A 202 16.32 -0.22 -10.50
CA TRP A 202 15.11 0.56 -10.27
C TRP A 202 14.04 0.29 -11.34
N VAL A 203 14.39 0.39 -12.63
CA VAL A 203 13.43 0.12 -13.72
C VAL A 203 12.92 -1.33 -13.65
N MET A 204 13.82 -2.28 -13.43
CA MET A 204 13.44 -3.70 -13.37
C MET A 204 12.54 -4.00 -12.18
N SER A 205 12.76 -3.35 -11.03
CA SER A 205 11.88 -3.47 -9.87
C SER A 205 10.48 -2.91 -10.15
N TYR A 206 10.40 -1.79 -10.87
CA TYR A 206 9.10 -1.22 -11.25
C TYR A 206 8.35 -2.14 -12.22
N TYR A 207 9.02 -2.74 -13.21
CA TYR A 207 8.40 -3.74 -14.08
C TYR A 207 7.93 -4.99 -13.35
N GLN A 208 8.63 -5.38 -12.29
CA GLN A 208 8.27 -6.55 -11.50
C GLN A 208 6.92 -6.38 -10.81
N ILE A 209 6.57 -5.16 -10.39
CA ILE A 209 5.24 -4.84 -9.83
C ILE A 209 4.12 -5.28 -10.80
N PHE A 210 4.24 -4.97 -12.09
CA PHE A 210 3.19 -5.33 -13.06
C PHE A 210 3.08 -6.84 -13.27
N ARG A 211 4.21 -7.55 -13.30
CA ARG A 211 4.22 -9.01 -13.50
C ARG A 211 3.55 -9.72 -12.33
N ASP A 212 3.98 -9.40 -11.11
CA ASP A 212 3.46 -10.04 -9.91
C ASP A 212 2.00 -9.65 -9.66
N LEU A 213 1.62 -8.40 -9.94
CA LEU A 213 0.23 -7.97 -9.88
C LEU A 213 -0.63 -8.72 -10.92
N SER A 214 -0.13 -8.90 -12.15
CA SER A 214 -0.85 -9.65 -13.20
C SER A 214 -1.15 -11.08 -12.75
N ASP A 215 -0.17 -11.73 -12.11
CA ASP A 215 -0.32 -13.09 -11.59
C ASP A 215 -1.33 -13.15 -10.44
N ILE A 216 -1.26 -12.23 -9.47
CA ILE A 216 -2.23 -12.13 -8.37
C ILE A 216 -3.63 -11.87 -8.88
N VAL A 217 -3.80 -10.95 -9.83
CA VAL A 217 -5.11 -10.61 -10.40
C VAL A 217 -5.69 -11.81 -11.16
N ARG A 218 -4.85 -12.55 -11.90
CA ARG A 218 -5.28 -13.74 -12.63
C ARG A 218 -5.70 -14.87 -11.68
N GLU A 219 -4.97 -15.07 -10.59
CA GLU A 219 -5.21 -16.15 -9.63
C GLU A 219 -6.39 -15.87 -8.69
N HIS A 220 -6.46 -14.66 -8.13
CA HIS A 220 -7.37 -14.33 -7.04
C HIS A 220 -8.56 -13.45 -7.44
N PHE A 221 -8.46 -12.73 -8.56
CA PHE A 221 -9.48 -11.78 -9.02
C PHE A 221 -9.89 -12.01 -10.49
N PRO A 222 -10.17 -13.26 -10.93
CA PRO A 222 -10.52 -13.55 -12.32
C PRO A 222 -11.81 -12.86 -12.79
N PHE A 223 -12.70 -12.58 -11.83
CA PHE A 223 -13.99 -11.91 -12.02
C PHE A 223 -14.08 -10.58 -11.24
N GLY A 224 -12.96 -9.87 -11.14
CA GLY A 224 -12.88 -8.60 -10.42
C GLY A 224 -12.79 -8.78 -8.91
N ILE A 225 -13.07 -7.71 -8.18
CA ILE A 225 -13.03 -7.75 -6.70
C ILE A 225 -14.18 -8.62 -6.18
N ASN A 226 -13.82 -9.60 -5.35
CA ASN A 226 -14.77 -10.49 -4.70
C ASN A 226 -15.39 -9.79 -3.47
N TRP A 227 -16.64 -9.36 -3.59
CA TRP A 227 -17.45 -8.92 -2.46
C TRP A 227 -18.07 -10.15 -1.77
N GLN A 228 -18.28 -10.10 -0.45
CA GLN A 228 -19.15 -11.11 0.16
C GLN A 228 -20.55 -11.00 -0.45
N LEU A 229 -21.16 -12.15 -0.72
CA LEU A 229 -22.55 -12.25 -1.17
C LEU A 229 -23.46 -12.17 0.06
N ASP A 230 -24.56 -11.44 -0.04
CA ASP A 230 -25.61 -11.50 0.98
C ASP A 230 -26.11 -12.95 1.09
N ALA A 231 -26.15 -13.48 2.32
CA ALA A 231 -26.63 -14.83 2.61
C ALA A 231 -28.16 -14.91 2.58
#